data_AF-A0A0R2DN45-F1
#
_entry.id   AF-A0A0R2DN45-F1
#
_cell.length_a   1.000
_cell.length_b   1.000
_cell.length_c   1.000
_cell.angle_alpha   90.00
_cell.angle_beta   90.00
_cell.angle_gamma   90.00
#
_symmetry.space_group_name_H-M   'P 1'
#
loop_
_entity.id
_entity.type
_entity.pdbx_description
1 polymer ?
#
loop_
_entity_poly.entity_id
_entity_poly.type
_entity_poly.pdbx_seq_one_letter_code
_entity_poly.pdbx_strand_id
1 'polypeptide(L)'
;MYQLTNTIEALFGRQLSWLALDRMNMIVILISSLLFAYIAKNLLSSIAALFSVGLFSIYFTFSPLSVIPYSDTLSLLPALLTIVLLLLAKHYQSQKTFCALLVVVAGFTASISYYTKASSVIFFIAFLIASGINMIKTNRFNIFKVELLGYLVFGLLAGFYGMRKINQIQTIVTYESTLATPMTHYLAIGASEKGWWNQPDQDFTRSFDSYSERSRRNLDKFVQRVNDRGLDRYVDFLKYKNAITFNDGTLGWYEEGGGKVVNDVPSKTNSEKNNLRKFLYGQGSKTAVTKWLSQVMWLVLWIIVTCSVINFFRKQTSSLSTDWLALTVLGGFIFLSLFESGRGRYVIQFLPYYFLLAGFLLNDFKNKTKKHTQK
;
A
#
# COMPACT_ATOMS: atom_id res chain seq x y z
N MET A 1 5.41 2.01 17.97
CA MET A 1 5.50 3.48 18.11
C MET A 1 6.54 3.85 19.17
N TYR A 2 6.40 3.42 20.43
CA TYR A 2 7.42 3.60 21.48
C TYR A 2 8.81 3.03 21.09
N GLN A 3 8.84 1.83 20.50
CA GLN A 3 10.08 1.23 19.99
C GLN A 3 10.71 2.01 18.82
N LEU A 4 9.92 2.68 17.98
CA LEU A 4 10.42 3.44 16.81
C LEU A 4 11.14 4.73 17.26
N THR A 5 10.59 5.43 18.26
CA THR A 5 11.24 6.57 18.91
C THR A 5 12.58 6.20 19.54
N ASN A 6 12.64 5.06 20.24
CA ASN A 6 13.89 4.59 20.86
C ASN A 6 14.91 4.09 19.81
N THR A 7 14.45 3.50 18.70
CA THR A 7 15.29 3.12 17.55
C THR A 7 16.00 4.36 17.00
N ILE A 8 15.23 5.41 16.81
CA ILE A 8 15.70 6.60 16.11
C ILE A 8 16.57 7.45 17.06
N GLU A 9 16.31 7.40 18.36
CA GLU A 9 17.18 7.95 19.39
C GLU A 9 18.60 7.35 19.36
N ALA A 10 18.70 6.02 19.19
CA ALA A 10 19.99 5.34 19.05
C ALA A 10 20.73 5.69 17.74
N LEU A 11 20.03 6.06 16.66
CA LEU A 11 20.63 6.47 15.39
C LEU A 11 21.13 7.93 15.37
N PHE A 12 20.44 8.83 16.07
CA PHE A 12 20.73 10.28 16.03
C PHE A 12 21.29 10.83 17.35
N GLY A 13 21.50 9.98 18.36
CA GLY A 13 21.99 10.37 19.69
C GLY A 13 21.05 11.30 20.45
N ARG A 14 19.77 11.36 20.07
CA ARG A 14 18.74 12.23 20.68
C ARG A 14 17.33 11.70 20.41
N GLN A 15 16.41 11.85 21.35
CA GLN A 15 14.99 11.60 21.10
C GLN A 15 14.53 12.41 19.88
N LEU A 16 14.11 11.71 18.82
CA LEU A 16 13.48 12.38 17.69
C LEU A 16 12.08 12.82 18.14
N SER A 17 11.86 14.13 18.13
CA SER A 17 10.53 14.67 18.39
C SER A 17 9.53 14.17 17.33
N TRP A 18 8.25 14.14 17.68
CA TRP A 18 7.16 13.86 16.74
C TRP A 18 7.27 14.68 15.44
N LEU A 19 7.71 15.94 15.57
CA LEU A 19 7.95 16.83 14.45
C LEU A 19 9.04 16.33 13.50
N ALA A 20 10.07 15.68 14.01
CA ALA A 20 11.15 15.15 13.19
C ALA A 20 10.72 13.87 12.43
N LEU A 21 9.87 13.02 13.03
CA LEU A 21 9.28 11.87 12.34
C LEU A 21 8.27 12.29 11.27
N ASP A 22 7.46 13.33 11.56
CA ASP A 22 6.58 13.97 10.58
C ASP A 22 7.38 14.50 9.37
N ARG A 23 8.45 15.27 9.61
CA ARG A 23 9.35 15.74 8.52
C ARG A 23 9.92 14.60 7.69
N MET A 24 10.33 13.50 8.32
CA MET A 24 10.81 12.32 7.61
C MET A 24 9.72 11.71 6.72
N ASN A 25 8.49 11.57 7.26
CA ASN A 25 7.35 11.08 6.49
C ASN A 25 7.03 11.99 5.30
N MET A 26 7.08 13.31 5.48
CA MET A 26 6.87 14.29 4.42
C MET A 26 7.92 14.18 3.31
N ILE A 27 9.20 13.96 3.66
CA ILE A 27 10.26 13.70 2.67
C ILE A 27 9.97 12.40 1.92
N VAL A 28 9.56 11.34 2.61
CA VAL A 28 9.19 10.05 1.99
C VAL A 28 8.03 10.21 1.02
N ILE A 29 6.99 10.95 1.38
CA ILE A 29 5.84 11.23 0.51
C ILE A 29 6.25 12.10 -0.69
N LEU A 30 7.11 13.10 -0.49
CA LEU A 30 7.63 13.94 -1.58
C LEU A 30 8.40 13.10 -2.60
N ILE A 31 9.37 12.30 -2.14
CA ILE A 31 10.14 11.42 -3.03
C ILE A 31 9.21 10.41 -3.71
N SER A 32 8.27 9.81 -2.98
CA SER A 32 7.26 8.90 -3.53
C SER A 32 6.43 9.58 -4.62
N SER A 33 6.06 10.84 -4.45
CA SER A 33 5.30 11.63 -5.44
C SER A 33 6.13 11.88 -6.71
N LEU A 34 7.43 12.15 -6.58
CA LEU A 34 8.33 12.32 -7.72
C LEU A 34 8.52 11.00 -8.48
N LEU A 35 8.73 9.89 -7.76
CA LEU A 35 8.80 8.55 -8.37
C LEU A 35 7.48 8.20 -9.06
N PHE A 36 6.34 8.50 -8.43
CA PHE A 36 5.02 8.31 -9.03
C PHE A 36 4.87 9.09 -10.34
N ALA A 37 5.30 10.36 -10.37
CA ALA A 37 5.27 11.17 -11.58
C ALA A 37 6.15 10.58 -12.69
N TYR A 38 7.34 10.08 -12.35
CA TYR A 38 8.21 9.37 -13.30
C TYR A 38 7.52 8.10 -13.85
N ILE A 39 6.91 7.29 -12.99
CA ILE A 39 6.18 6.08 -13.39
C ILE A 39 5.02 6.44 -14.33
N ALA A 40 4.20 7.41 -13.94
CA ALA A 40 3.05 7.85 -14.73
C ALA A 40 3.48 8.34 -16.12
N LYS A 41 4.55 9.13 -16.22
CA LYS A 41 5.11 9.62 -17.50
C LYS A 41 5.59 8.47 -18.40
N ASN A 42 6.11 7.39 -17.84
CA ASN A 42 6.63 6.26 -18.61
C ASN A 42 5.56 5.23 -19.00
N LEU A 43 4.43 5.18 -18.27
CA LEU A 43 3.36 4.22 -18.49
C LEU A 43 2.16 4.80 -19.24
N LEU A 44 1.95 6.12 -19.23
CA LEU A 44 0.74 6.77 -19.71
C LEU A 44 1.05 7.84 -20.77
N SER A 45 0.05 8.26 -21.55
CA SER A 45 0.19 9.47 -22.38
C SER A 45 0.32 10.72 -21.50
N SER A 46 0.90 11.80 -22.01
CA SER A 46 1.18 13.01 -21.22
C SER A 46 -0.04 13.57 -20.48
N ILE A 47 -1.22 13.56 -21.12
CA ILE A 47 -2.48 14.03 -20.50
C ILE A 47 -2.91 13.09 -19.37
N ALA A 48 -2.85 11.77 -19.61
CA ALA A 48 -3.20 10.78 -18.60
C ALA A 48 -2.20 10.74 -17.43
N ALA A 49 -0.92 10.96 -17.70
CA ALA A 49 0.11 11.11 -16.70
C ALA A 49 -0.15 12.33 -15.82
N LEU A 50 -0.41 13.50 -16.43
CA LEU A 50 -0.75 14.73 -15.70
C LEU A 50 -2.01 14.55 -14.85
N PHE A 51 -3.05 13.91 -15.40
CA PHE A 51 -4.27 13.60 -14.68
C PHE A 51 -3.99 12.72 -13.45
N SER A 52 -3.24 11.63 -13.63
CA SER A 52 -2.93 10.69 -12.54
C SER A 52 -2.09 11.34 -11.45
N VAL A 53 -1.06 12.12 -11.83
CA VAL A 53 -0.20 12.87 -10.91
C VAL A 53 -0.97 13.98 -10.20
N GLY A 54 -1.89 14.65 -10.88
CA GLY A 54 -2.79 15.63 -10.29
C GLY A 54 -3.65 15.00 -9.20
N LEU A 55 -4.32 13.87 -9.50
CA LEU A 55 -5.11 13.14 -8.52
C LEU A 55 -4.27 12.71 -7.31
N PHE A 56 -3.10 12.09 -7.55
CA PHE A 56 -2.20 11.66 -6.50
C PHE A 56 -1.78 12.83 -5.59
N SER A 57 -1.31 13.93 -6.19
CA SER A 57 -0.84 15.11 -5.47
C SER A 57 -1.95 15.78 -4.67
N ILE A 58 -3.13 15.99 -5.26
CA ILE A 58 -4.29 16.57 -4.57
C ILE A 58 -4.67 15.68 -3.38
N TYR A 59 -4.73 14.36 -3.58
CA TYR A 59 -5.14 13.44 -2.53
C TYR A 59 -4.20 13.46 -1.31
N PHE A 60 -2.87 13.43 -1.52
CA PHE A 60 -1.91 13.50 -0.41
C PHE A 60 -1.75 14.92 0.18
N THR A 61 -1.99 15.98 -0.60
CA THR A 61 -1.96 17.36 -0.09
C THR A 61 -3.11 17.64 0.87
N PHE A 62 -4.32 17.16 0.53
CA PHE A 62 -5.51 17.37 1.33
C PHE A 62 -5.78 16.26 2.36
N SER A 63 -5.11 15.11 2.24
CA SER A 63 -5.16 14.07 3.25
C SER A 63 -4.25 14.42 4.43
N PRO A 64 -4.80 14.61 5.64
CA PRO A 64 -3.96 14.95 6.78
C PRO A 64 -3.09 13.76 7.26
N LEU A 65 -3.31 12.54 6.74
CA LEU A 65 -2.50 11.36 7.03
C LEU A 65 -1.05 11.49 6.55
N SER A 66 -0.77 12.43 5.65
CA SER A 66 0.59 12.78 5.24
C SER A 66 1.46 13.28 6.41
N VAL A 67 0.83 13.73 7.51
CA VAL A 67 1.53 14.29 8.68
C VAL A 67 1.93 13.20 9.69
N ILE A 68 1.38 11.99 9.60
CA ILE A 68 1.70 10.91 10.56
C ILE A 68 2.63 9.87 9.92
N PRO A 69 3.81 9.60 10.52
CA PRO A 69 4.71 8.54 10.10
C PRO A 69 4.08 7.16 10.35
N TYR A 70 3.36 6.63 9.36
CA TYR A 70 2.79 5.28 9.39
C TYR A 70 3.50 4.35 8.42
N SER A 71 3.49 3.05 8.72
CA SER A 71 3.95 2.03 7.78
C SER A 71 3.23 2.09 6.44
N ASP A 72 1.96 2.51 6.44
CA ASP A 72 1.15 2.79 5.25
C ASP A 72 1.83 3.77 4.28
N THR A 73 2.22 4.95 4.76
CA THR A 73 2.86 5.99 3.94
C THR A 73 4.32 5.66 3.66
N LEU A 74 5.03 5.09 4.63
CA LEU A 74 6.44 4.73 4.47
C LEU A 74 6.64 3.62 3.41
N SER A 75 5.66 2.71 3.25
CA SER A 75 5.74 1.62 2.27
C SER A 75 5.68 2.09 0.81
N LEU A 76 5.20 3.31 0.54
CA LEU A 76 5.08 3.86 -0.81
C LEU A 76 6.45 3.99 -1.48
N LEU A 77 7.46 4.46 -0.75
CA LEU A 77 8.79 4.71 -1.32
C LEU A 77 9.45 3.44 -1.87
N PRO A 78 9.65 2.36 -1.09
CA PRO A 78 10.25 1.13 -1.61
C PRO A 78 9.39 0.47 -2.72
N ALA A 79 8.06 0.56 -2.63
CA ALA A 79 7.16 0.04 -3.66
C ALA A 79 7.32 0.79 -5.00
N LEU A 80 7.33 2.12 -4.98
CA LEU A 80 7.48 2.94 -6.18
C LEU A 80 8.90 2.88 -6.73
N LEU A 81 9.92 2.85 -5.86
CA LEU A 81 11.31 2.67 -6.27
C LEU A 81 11.51 1.35 -7.02
N THR A 82 10.88 0.26 -6.55
CA THR A 82 10.88 -1.03 -7.26
C THR A 82 10.38 -0.87 -8.70
N ILE A 83 9.27 -0.16 -8.90
CA ILE A 83 8.68 0.05 -10.24
C ILE A 83 9.59 0.92 -11.10
N VAL A 84 10.18 1.97 -10.54
CA VAL A 84 11.15 2.82 -11.26
C VAL A 84 12.36 2.00 -11.71
N LEU A 85 12.92 1.15 -10.84
CA LEU A 85 14.05 0.28 -11.18
C LEU A 85 13.70 -0.71 -12.29
N LEU A 86 12.47 -1.26 -12.30
CA LEU A 86 11.99 -2.11 -13.40
C LEU A 86 11.83 -1.33 -14.72
N LEU A 87 11.37 -0.07 -14.66
CA LEU A 87 11.30 0.80 -15.84
C LEU A 87 12.69 1.14 -16.38
N LEU A 88 13.65 1.42 -15.50
CA LEU A 88 15.06 1.64 -15.86
C LEU A 88 15.68 0.37 -16.45
N ALA A 89 15.44 -0.79 -15.85
CA ALA A 89 15.92 -2.07 -16.38
C ALA A 89 15.40 -2.32 -17.81
N LYS A 90 14.14 -1.99 -18.07
CA LYS A 90 13.56 -2.05 -19.42
C LYS A 90 14.25 -1.08 -20.39
N HIS A 91 14.56 0.13 -19.95
CA HIS A 91 15.29 1.12 -20.77
C HIS A 91 16.70 0.64 -21.13
N TYR A 92 17.41 0.06 -20.17
CA TYR A 92 18.77 -0.46 -20.34
C TYR A 92 18.84 -1.95 -20.72
N GLN A 93 17.79 -2.51 -21.34
CA GLN A 93 17.72 -3.94 -21.68
C GLN A 93 18.86 -4.43 -22.61
N SER A 94 19.48 -3.53 -23.38
CA SER A 94 20.64 -3.85 -24.22
C SER A 94 21.92 -4.07 -23.41
N GLN A 95 22.04 -3.45 -22.24
CA GLN A 95 23.16 -3.59 -21.32
C GLN A 95 22.85 -4.69 -20.29
N LYS A 96 22.95 -5.96 -20.71
CA LYS A 96 22.45 -7.12 -19.94
C LYS A 96 22.88 -7.15 -18.47
N THR A 97 24.15 -6.89 -18.17
CA THR A 97 24.66 -6.89 -16.78
C THR A 97 24.05 -5.78 -15.94
N PHE A 98 23.97 -4.56 -16.48
CA PHE A 98 23.38 -3.42 -15.77
C PHE A 98 21.86 -3.60 -15.61
N CYS A 99 21.18 -4.11 -16.65
CA CYS A 99 19.77 -4.51 -16.58
C CYS A 99 19.53 -5.54 -15.45
N ALA A 100 20.34 -6.60 -15.40
CA ALA A 100 20.24 -7.63 -14.36
C ALA A 100 20.46 -7.04 -12.96
N LEU A 101 21.47 -6.16 -12.79
CA LEU A 101 21.71 -5.45 -11.52
C LEU A 101 20.49 -4.64 -11.09
N LEU A 102 19.90 -3.84 -11.99
CA LEU A 102 18.70 -3.05 -11.70
C LEU A 102 17.52 -3.94 -11.27
N VAL A 103 17.36 -5.10 -11.91
CA VAL A 103 16.30 -6.06 -11.57
C VAL A 103 16.53 -6.72 -10.21
N VAL A 104 17.76 -7.09 -9.88
CA VAL A 104 18.10 -7.62 -8.54
C VAL A 104 17.84 -6.56 -7.47
N VAL A 105 18.26 -5.32 -7.71
CA VAL A 105 18.00 -4.21 -6.78
C VAL A 105 16.49 -3.94 -6.65
N ALA A 106 15.72 -4.04 -7.73
CA ALA A 106 14.26 -3.94 -7.69
C ALA A 106 13.63 -5.01 -6.79
N GLY A 107 14.11 -6.26 -6.89
CA GLY A 107 13.68 -7.35 -6.01
C GLY A 107 14.00 -7.05 -4.55
N PHE A 108 15.21 -6.57 -4.29
CA PHE A 108 15.64 -6.17 -2.95
C PHE A 108 14.74 -5.06 -2.37
N THR A 109 14.43 -4.01 -3.15
CA THR A 109 13.54 -2.93 -2.70
C THR A 109 12.11 -3.41 -2.45
N ALA A 110 11.62 -4.40 -3.20
CA ALA A 110 10.31 -5.01 -2.94
C ALA A 110 10.28 -5.71 -1.56
N SER A 111 11.40 -6.30 -1.12
CA SER A 111 11.49 -6.88 0.22
C SER A 111 11.38 -5.81 1.32
N ILE A 112 11.96 -4.63 1.11
CA ILE A 112 11.85 -3.49 2.04
C ILE A 112 10.40 -3.03 2.14
N SER A 113 9.68 -3.02 1.01
CA SER A 113 8.23 -2.77 0.98
C SER A 113 7.52 -3.73 1.93
N TYR A 114 7.74 -5.05 1.77
CA TYR A 114 7.14 -6.07 2.63
C TYR A 114 7.44 -5.87 4.11
N TYR A 115 8.69 -5.58 4.49
CA TYR A 115 9.05 -5.33 5.90
C TYR A 115 8.46 -4.05 6.45
N THR A 116 8.25 -3.04 5.60
CA THR A 116 7.57 -1.81 6.02
C THR A 116 6.10 -2.09 6.27
N LYS A 117 5.43 -2.78 5.33
CA LYS A 117 4.06 -3.26 5.45
C LYS A 117 3.87 -4.49 4.58
N ALA A 118 3.48 -5.62 5.19
CA ALA A 118 3.41 -6.91 4.50
C ALA A 118 2.49 -6.88 3.26
N SER A 119 1.36 -6.16 3.30
CA SER A 119 0.44 -6.03 2.15
C SER A 119 1.03 -5.26 0.97
N SER A 120 2.05 -4.44 1.19
CA SER A 120 2.61 -3.60 0.13
C SER A 120 3.39 -4.40 -0.89
N VAL A 121 3.68 -5.69 -0.66
CA VAL A 121 4.34 -6.57 -1.65
C VAL A 121 3.38 -7.07 -2.74
N ILE A 122 2.07 -6.84 -2.61
CA ILE A 122 1.07 -7.41 -3.53
C ILE A 122 1.30 -6.97 -4.97
N PHE A 123 1.75 -5.74 -5.22
CA PHE A 123 2.06 -5.31 -6.59
C PHE A 123 3.16 -6.15 -7.24
N PHE A 124 4.13 -6.61 -6.44
CA PHE A 124 5.23 -7.44 -6.90
C PHE A 124 4.72 -8.83 -7.27
N ILE A 125 3.89 -9.44 -6.40
CA ILE A 125 3.24 -10.73 -6.69
C ILE A 125 2.39 -10.63 -7.95
N ALA A 126 1.58 -9.57 -8.06
CA ALA A 126 0.77 -9.29 -9.24
C ALA A 126 1.62 -9.13 -10.51
N PHE A 127 2.80 -8.53 -10.40
CA PHE A 127 3.72 -8.35 -11.54
C PHE A 127 4.28 -9.69 -12.03
N LEU A 128 4.65 -10.59 -11.13
CA LEU A 128 5.10 -11.94 -11.47
C LEU A 128 4.00 -12.73 -12.18
N ILE A 129 2.78 -12.71 -11.62
CA ILE A 129 1.61 -13.39 -12.20
C ILE A 129 1.28 -12.81 -13.58
N ALA A 130 1.20 -11.48 -13.69
CA ALA A 130 0.89 -10.80 -14.96
C ALA A 130 1.95 -11.12 -16.03
N SER A 131 3.23 -11.14 -15.66
CA SER A 131 4.33 -11.47 -16.57
C SER A 131 4.24 -12.92 -17.05
N GLY A 132 3.97 -13.88 -16.15
CA GLY A 132 3.77 -15.28 -16.50
C GLY A 132 2.58 -15.48 -17.45
N ILE A 133 1.41 -14.90 -17.11
CA ILE A 133 0.21 -14.95 -17.96
C ILE A 133 0.50 -14.33 -19.33
N ASN A 134 1.19 -13.19 -19.40
CA ASN A 134 1.52 -12.53 -20.65
C ASN A 134 2.42 -13.39 -21.56
N MET A 135 3.41 -14.07 -20.98
CA MET A 135 4.28 -14.98 -21.74
C MET A 135 3.52 -16.16 -22.32
N ILE A 136 2.60 -16.75 -21.55
CA ILE A 136 1.73 -17.85 -22.00
C ILE A 136 0.78 -17.36 -23.11
N LYS A 137 0.02 -16.29 -22.86
CA LYS A 137 -0.99 -15.76 -23.81
C LYS A 137 -0.38 -15.37 -25.16
N THR A 138 0.82 -14.82 -25.16
CA THR A 138 1.48 -14.36 -26.39
C THR A 138 2.28 -15.46 -27.10
N ASN A 139 2.44 -16.63 -26.48
CA ASN A 139 3.38 -17.67 -26.87
C ASN A 139 4.81 -17.12 -27.12
N ARG A 140 5.19 -16.07 -26.39
CA ARG A 140 6.50 -15.39 -26.49
C ARG A 140 7.38 -15.77 -25.31
N PHE A 141 7.55 -17.07 -25.08
CA PHE A 141 8.55 -17.56 -24.16
C PHE A 141 9.93 -17.07 -24.62
N ASN A 142 10.62 -16.35 -23.74
CA ASN A 142 11.94 -15.82 -23.99
C ASN A 142 12.77 -16.07 -22.73
N ILE A 143 13.84 -16.85 -22.88
CA ILE A 143 14.69 -17.24 -21.76
C ILE A 143 15.22 -16.04 -20.99
N PHE A 144 15.58 -14.96 -21.67
CA PHE A 144 16.04 -13.73 -21.03
C PHE A 144 14.98 -13.12 -20.12
N LYS A 145 13.69 -13.15 -20.51
CA LYS A 145 12.61 -12.67 -19.64
C LYS A 145 12.43 -13.57 -18.41
N VAL A 146 12.58 -14.88 -18.58
CA VAL A 146 12.52 -15.84 -17.46
C VAL A 146 13.70 -15.61 -16.50
N GLU A 147 14.91 -15.41 -17.03
CA GLU A 147 16.10 -15.07 -16.25
C GLU A 147 15.89 -13.78 -15.46
N LEU A 148 15.36 -12.71 -16.08
CA LEU A 148 15.06 -11.47 -15.37
C LEU A 148 14.02 -11.68 -14.25
N LEU A 149 12.98 -12.49 -14.46
CA LEU A 149 12.06 -12.84 -13.36
C LEU A 149 12.77 -13.65 -12.26
N GLY A 150 13.69 -14.53 -12.62
CA GLY A 150 14.55 -15.24 -11.69
C GLY A 150 15.43 -14.30 -10.86
N TYR A 151 16.09 -13.33 -11.49
CA TYR A 151 16.88 -12.30 -10.81
C TYR A 151 16.04 -11.40 -9.91
N LEU A 152 14.80 -11.10 -10.32
CA LEU A 152 13.87 -10.32 -9.53
C LEU A 152 13.47 -11.05 -8.24
N VAL A 153 13.16 -12.35 -8.35
CA VAL A 153 12.88 -13.22 -7.19
C VAL A 153 14.13 -13.42 -6.33
N PHE A 154 15.30 -13.62 -6.95
CA PHE A 154 16.57 -13.71 -6.23
C PHE A 154 16.84 -12.44 -5.41
N GLY A 155 16.64 -11.25 -5.99
CA GLY A 155 16.77 -9.98 -5.29
C GLY A 155 15.81 -9.87 -4.08
N LEU A 156 14.57 -10.33 -4.23
CA LEU A 156 13.59 -10.39 -3.12
C LEU A 156 14.08 -11.30 -1.99
N LEU A 157 14.54 -12.51 -2.31
CA LEU A 157 15.04 -13.48 -1.34
C LEU A 157 16.32 -12.98 -0.65
N ALA A 158 17.24 -12.39 -1.42
CA ALA A 158 18.45 -11.75 -0.88
C ALA A 158 18.09 -10.59 0.06
N GLY A 159 17.05 -9.82 -0.27
CA GLY A 159 16.50 -8.79 0.60
C GLY A 159 15.93 -9.34 1.91
N PHE A 160 15.13 -10.42 1.85
CA PHE A 160 14.65 -11.10 3.07
C PHE A 160 15.79 -11.61 3.95
N TYR A 161 16.80 -12.24 3.34
CA TYR A 161 17.97 -12.70 4.08
C TYR A 161 18.75 -11.52 4.69
N GLY A 162 19.01 -10.47 3.91
CA GLY A 162 19.74 -9.28 4.34
C GLY A 162 19.05 -8.57 5.50
N MET A 163 17.75 -8.34 5.41
CA MET A 163 16.96 -7.71 6.48
C MET A 163 16.91 -8.56 7.75
N ARG A 164 16.81 -9.89 7.62
CA ARG A 164 16.92 -10.80 8.77
C ARG A 164 18.29 -10.70 9.43
N LYS A 165 19.37 -10.61 8.65
CA LYS A 165 20.73 -10.41 9.18
C LYS A 165 20.89 -9.04 9.84
N ILE A 166 20.39 -7.97 9.23
CA ILE A 166 20.38 -6.63 9.82
C ILE A 166 19.71 -6.66 11.19
N ASN A 167 18.52 -7.27 11.30
CA ASN A 167 17.81 -7.37 12.58
C ASN A 167 18.59 -8.13 13.67
N GLN A 168 19.48 -9.05 13.28
CA GLN A 168 20.32 -9.80 14.22
C GLN A 168 21.56 -9.03 14.68
N ILE A 169 22.13 -8.17 13.84
CA ILE A 169 23.39 -7.47 14.11
C ILE A 169 23.21 -6.03 14.59
N GLN A 170 22.07 -5.42 14.28
CA GLN A 170 21.77 -4.04 14.68
C GLN A 170 21.63 -3.95 16.21
N THR A 171 22.14 -2.87 16.79
CA THR A 171 22.07 -2.58 18.23
C THR A 171 21.15 -1.38 18.53
N ILE A 172 20.39 -0.96 17.53
CA ILE A 172 19.57 0.25 17.53
C ILE A 172 18.24 0.00 18.28
N VAL A 173 17.69 -1.21 18.15
CA VAL A 173 16.52 -1.68 18.91
C VAL A 173 16.73 -3.04 19.52
N THR A 174 16.19 -3.22 20.71
CA THR A 174 16.02 -4.53 21.33
C THR A 174 15.06 -5.36 20.48
N TYR A 175 15.62 -6.30 19.72
CA TYR A 175 14.87 -7.22 18.88
C TYR A 175 14.66 -8.54 19.61
N GLU A 176 13.45 -8.75 20.15
CA GLU A 176 13.06 -10.02 20.77
C GLU A 176 12.42 -10.94 19.73
N SER A 177 13.22 -11.82 19.13
CA SER A 177 12.73 -12.78 18.13
C SER A 177 11.64 -13.72 18.66
N THR A 178 11.62 -13.99 19.96
CA THR A 178 10.58 -14.75 20.67
C THR A 178 9.23 -14.07 20.64
N LEU A 179 9.16 -12.76 20.35
CA LEU A 179 7.93 -11.98 20.20
C LEU A 179 7.46 -11.86 18.73
N ALA A 180 8.02 -12.64 17.81
CA ALA A 180 7.55 -12.65 16.42
C ALA A 180 6.07 -13.03 16.32
N THR A 181 5.31 -12.21 15.59
CA THR A 181 3.88 -12.41 15.32
C THR A 181 3.71 -13.11 13.96
N PRO A 182 3.06 -14.29 13.88
CA PRO A 182 2.88 -15.01 12.63
C PRO A 182 1.82 -14.36 11.73
N MET A 183 1.86 -14.60 10.42
CA MET A 183 0.84 -14.07 9.49
C MET A 183 -0.59 -14.55 9.83
N THR A 184 -0.72 -15.73 10.42
CA THR A 184 -2.02 -16.29 10.84
C THR A 184 -2.67 -15.46 11.94
N HIS A 185 -1.92 -14.69 12.73
CA HIS A 185 -2.48 -13.72 13.68
C HIS A 185 -3.33 -12.66 12.95
N TYR A 186 -2.77 -12.06 11.91
CA TYR A 186 -3.46 -11.06 11.10
C TYR A 186 -4.65 -11.66 10.34
N LEU A 187 -4.56 -12.94 9.95
CA LEU A 187 -5.68 -13.68 9.36
C LEU A 187 -6.81 -13.89 10.37
N ALA A 188 -6.48 -14.30 11.59
CA ALA A 188 -7.44 -14.47 12.67
C ALA A 188 -8.13 -13.14 13.02
N ILE A 189 -7.36 -12.07 13.21
CA ILE A 189 -7.89 -10.72 13.42
C ILE A 189 -8.78 -10.30 12.26
N GLY A 190 -8.36 -10.57 11.02
CA GLY A 190 -9.14 -10.27 9.82
C GLY A 190 -10.53 -10.92 9.83
N ALA A 191 -10.70 -12.05 10.53
CA ALA A 191 -11.99 -12.71 10.74
C ALA A 191 -12.66 -12.38 12.09
N SER A 192 -12.14 -11.44 12.88
CA SER A 192 -12.77 -10.96 14.12
C SER A 192 -13.78 -9.84 13.84
N GLU A 193 -14.78 -9.64 14.72
CA GLU A 193 -15.67 -8.47 14.79
C GLU A 193 -15.80 -7.60 13.53
N LYS A 194 -14.94 -6.58 13.39
CA LYS A 194 -14.85 -5.63 12.26
C LYS A 194 -13.60 -5.85 11.39
N GLY A 195 -12.77 -6.82 11.72
CA GLY A 195 -11.55 -7.17 10.99
C GLY A 195 -10.33 -6.30 11.33
N TRP A 196 -10.47 -5.32 12.23
CA TRP A 196 -9.38 -4.45 12.67
C TRP A 196 -8.64 -5.00 13.88
N TRP A 197 -7.47 -4.44 14.14
CA TRP A 197 -6.68 -4.78 15.32
C TRP A 197 -7.49 -4.66 16.62
N ASN A 198 -7.36 -5.64 17.50
CA ASN A 198 -7.97 -5.65 18.82
C ASN A 198 -7.02 -6.28 19.85
N GLN A 199 -7.07 -5.77 21.08
CA GLN A 199 -6.21 -6.23 22.18
C GLN A 199 -6.45 -7.72 22.54
N PRO A 200 -7.69 -8.25 22.60
CA PRO A 200 -7.92 -9.66 22.93
C PRO A 200 -7.23 -10.66 21.99
N ASP A 201 -7.16 -10.39 20.68
CA ASP A 201 -6.44 -11.24 19.73
C ASP A 201 -4.92 -11.11 19.85
N GLN A 202 -4.44 -9.92 20.22
CA GLN A 202 -3.05 -9.69 20.54
C GLN A 202 -2.65 -10.52 21.76
N ASP A 203 -3.43 -10.47 22.84
CA ASP A 203 -3.18 -11.20 24.09
C ASP A 203 -3.25 -12.71 23.89
N PHE A 204 -4.26 -13.19 23.15
CA PHE A 204 -4.37 -14.60 22.76
C PHE A 204 -3.13 -15.08 22.00
N THR A 205 -2.58 -14.25 21.10
CA THR A 205 -1.37 -14.63 20.37
C THR A 205 -0.14 -14.62 21.26
N ARG A 206 -0.10 -13.71 22.24
CA ARG A 206 1.02 -13.56 23.18
C ARG A 206 1.02 -14.63 24.27
N SER A 207 -0.09 -15.31 24.53
CA SER A 207 -0.19 -16.36 25.54
C SER A 207 0.49 -17.68 25.15
N PHE A 208 1.05 -17.79 23.95
CA PHE A 208 1.80 -18.97 23.51
C PHE A 208 3.27 -18.63 23.32
N ASP A 209 4.16 -19.53 23.71
CA ASP A 209 5.60 -19.25 23.75
C ASP A 209 6.27 -19.37 22.37
N SER A 210 5.93 -20.41 21.61
CA SER A 210 6.59 -20.70 20.33
C SER A 210 5.89 -20.09 19.12
N TYR A 211 6.66 -19.65 18.12
CA TYR A 211 6.12 -19.12 16.86
C TYR A 211 5.22 -20.13 16.13
N SER A 212 5.61 -21.40 16.12
CA SER A 212 4.84 -22.48 15.49
C SER A 212 3.50 -22.69 16.19
N GLU A 213 3.49 -22.69 17.53
CA GLU A 213 2.24 -22.80 18.28
C GLU A 213 1.34 -21.59 18.06
N ARG A 214 1.88 -20.36 18.16
CA ARG A 214 1.12 -19.14 17.81
C ARG A 214 0.53 -19.23 16.43
N SER A 215 1.30 -19.73 15.47
CA SER A 215 0.86 -19.84 14.08
C SER A 215 -0.34 -20.76 13.95
N ARG A 216 -0.24 -21.97 14.53
CA ARG A 216 -1.29 -22.99 14.54
C ARG A 216 -2.53 -22.50 15.29
N ARG A 217 -2.39 -21.99 16.52
CA ARG A 217 -3.51 -21.54 17.36
C ARG A 217 -4.29 -20.39 16.74
N ASN A 218 -3.61 -19.45 16.07
CA ASN A 218 -4.28 -18.40 15.32
C ASN A 218 -5.01 -18.94 14.08
N LEU A 219 -4.43 -19.93 13.38
CA LEU A 219 -5.12 -20.59 12.28
C LEU A 219 -6.38 -21.32 12.75
N ASP A 220 -6.30 -22.07 13.86
CA ASP A 220 -7.44 -22.74 14.48
C ASP A 220 -8.54 -21.72 14.83
N LYS A 221 -8.16 -20.57 15.41
CA LYS A 221 -9.08 -19.48 15.74
C LYS A 221 -9.73 -18.85 14.50
N PHE A 222 -8.97 -18.69 13.41
CA PHE A 222 -9.52 -18.24 12.12
C PHE A 222 -10.56 -19.23 11.60
N VAL A 223 -10.20 -20.53 11.54
CA VAL A 223 -11.11 -21.58 11.06
C VAL A 223 -12.36 -21.64 11.92
N GLN A 224 -12.22 -21.60 13.24
CA GLN A 224 -13.34 -21.52 14.18
C GLN A 224 -14.25 -20.33 13.86
N ARG A 225 -13.71 -19.12 13.70
CA ARG A 225 -14.49 -17.90 13.40
C ARG A 225 -15.23 -17.95 12.06
N VAL A 226 -14.67 -18.64 11.06
CA VAL A 226 -15.33 -18.84 9.77
C VAL A 226 -16.46 -19.88 9.93
N ASN A 227 -16.20 -20.98 10.63
CA ASN A 227 -17.18 -22.04 10.85
C ASN A 227 -18.35 -21.59 11.73
N ASP A 228 -18.09 -20.88 12.83
CA ASP A 228 -19.11 -20.38 13.77
C ASP A 228 -20.07 -19.40 13.10
N ARG A 229 -19.60 -18.64 12.09
CA ARG A 229 -20.47 -17.79 11.27
C ARG A 229 -21.24 -18.60 10.23
N GLY A 230 -20.63 -19.64 9.67
CA GLY A 230 -21.09 -20.27 8.43
C GLY A 230 -20.72 -19.45 7.19
N LEU A 231 -20.62 -20.12 6.04
CA LEU A 231 -20.13 -19.52 4.79
C LEU A 231 -20.93 -18.29 4.35
N ASP A 232 -22.26 -18.35 4.38
CA ASP A 232 -23.11 -17.25 3.93
C ASP A 232 -22.92 -15.99 4.78
N ARG A 233 -22.96 -16.13 6.12
CA ARG A 233 -22.73 -15.00 7.03
C ARG A 233 -21.29 -14.53 7.01
N TYR A 234 -20.33 -15.41 6.69
CA TYR A 234 -18.94 -15.00 6.48
C TYR A 234 -18.80 -14.13 5.24
N VAL A 235 -19.49 -14.45 4.13
CA VAL A 235 -19.53 -13.60 2.93
C VAL A 235 -20.16 -12.23 3.26
N ASP A 236 -21.25 -12.19 4.02
CA ASP A 236 -21.86 -10.92 4.44
C ASP A 236 -20.95 -10.13 5.38
N PHE A 237 -20.24 -10.80 6.27
CA PHE A 237 -19.19 -10.19 7.08
C PHE A 237 -18.08 -9.58 6.20
N LEU A 238 -17.61 -10.28 5.16
CA LEU A 238 -16.62 -9.75 4.24
C LEU A 238 -17.13 -8.52 3.49
N LYS A 239 -18.41 -8.48 3.08
CA LYS A 239 -19.03 -7.27 2.49
C LYS A 239 -19.02 -6.12 3.47
N TYR A 240 -19.46 -6.35 4.71
CA TYR A 240 -19.46 -5.34 5.77
C TYR A 240 -18.04 -4.83 6.07
N LYS A 241 -17.08 -5.73 6.24
CA LYS A 241 -15.66 -5.42 6.48
C LYS A 241 -15.04 -4.60 5.35
N ASN A 242 -15.31 -4.97 4.10
CA ASN A 242 -14.86 -4.18 2.95
C ASN A 242 -15.54 -2.81 2.93
N ALA A 243 -16.84 -2.71 3.22
CA ALA A 243 -17.54 -1.45 3.29
C ALA A 243 -16.88 -0.50 4.30
N ILE A 244 -16.56 -0.95 5.51
CA ILE A 244 -15.88 -0.11 6.52
C ILE A 244 -14.40 0.17 6.18
N THR A 245 -13.74 -0.72 5.43
CA THR A 245 -12.36 -0.48 4.96
C THR A 245 -12.31 0.60 3.88
N PHE A 246 -13.35 0.68 3.05
CA PHE A 246 -13.36 1.52 1.86
C PHE A 246 -14.39 2.65 1.90
N ASN A 247 -15.15 2.87 2.98
CA ASN A 247 -16.16 3.94 3.03
C ASN A 247 -15.59 5.32 3.36
N ASP A 248 -14.48 5.39 4.08
CA ASP A 248 -13.94 6.64 4.62
C ASP A 248 -12.96 7.31 3.65
N GLY A 249 -13.41 8.37 2.99
CA GLY A 249 -12.57 9.17 2.10
C GLY A 249 -11.44 9.93 2.80
N THR A 250 -11.45 10.01 4.13
CA THR A 250 -10.37 10.57 4.94
C THR A 250 -9.34 9.52 5.36
N LEU A 251 -9.51 8.27 4.91
CA LEU A 251 -8.64 7.12 5.14
C LEU A 251 -8.32 6.85 6.62
N GLY A 252 -9.28 7.03 7.52
CA GLY A 252 -9.14 6.78 8.94
C GLY A 252 -8.51 7.95 9.71
N TRP A 253 -8.28 9.10 9.08
CA TRP A 253 -7.66 10.25 9.74
C TRP A 253 -8.41 10.65 11.02
N TYR A 254 -9.73 10.83 10.96
CA TYR A 254 -10.49 11.33 12.10
C TYR A 254 -10.85 10.25 13.14
N GLU A 255 -10.64 8.97 12.81
CA GLU A 255 -10.88 7.85 13.73
C GLU A 255 -9.62 7.42 14.48
N GLU A 256 -8.45 7.43 13.82
CA GLU A 256 -7.22 6.86 14.38
C GLU A 256 -6.08 7.88 14.51
N GLY A 257 -6.00 8.88 13.62
CA GLY A 257 -4.96 9.90 13.64
C GLY A 257 -5.35 11.12 14.48
N GLY A 258 -6.16 11.98 13.86
CA GLY A 258 -6.58 13.28 14.37
C GLY A 258 -7.43 13.27 15.63
N GLY A 259 -7.96 12.11 16.05
CA GLY A 259 -8.72 11.97 17.30
C GLY A 259 -7.84 11.81 18.54
N LYS A 260 -6.63 11.22 18.42
CA LYS A 260 -5.75 10.94 19.56
C LYS A 260 -4.47 11.81 19.55
N VAL A 261 -3.89 12.07 18.39
CA VAL A 261 -2.64 12.86 18.25
C VAL A 261 -2.89 14.37 18.46
N VAL A 262 -4.13 14.83 18.30
CA VAL A 262 -4.49 16.26 18.35
C VAL A 262 -5.10 16.68 19.68
N ASN A 263 -5.58 15.73 20.50
CA ASN A 263 -6.10 16.05 21.83
C ASN A 263 -4.98 16.53 22.80
N ASP A 264 -3.71 16.23 22.49
CA ASP A 264 -2.54 16.72 23.23
C ASP A 264 -2.02 18.10 22.71
N VAL A 265 -2.69 18.71 21.72
CA VAL A 265 -2.35 20.04 21.19
C VAL A 265 -3.28 21.09 21.83
N PRO A 266 -2.76 22.21 22.38
CA PRO A 266 -3.48 22.99 23.39
C PRO A 266 -4.71 23.71 22.82
N SER A 267 -5.88 23.43 23.43
CA SER A 267 -7.17 24.13 23.40
C SER A 267 -7.79 24.55 22.05
N LYS A 268 -9.13 24.51 21.95
CA LYS A 268 -9.94 25.06 20.84
C LYS A 268 -9.51 26.48 20.40
N THR A 269 -8.96 27.27 21.31
CA THR A 269 -8.47 28.63 21.07
C THR A 269 -7.22 28.71 20.19
N ASN A 270 -6.36 27.69 20.12
CA ASN A 270 -5.19 27.71 19.21
C ASN A 270 -5.45 27.05 17.85
N SER A 271 -6.39 26.11 17.74
CA SER A 271 -6.82 25.57 16.44
C SER A 271 -7.51 26.63 15.58
N GLU A 272 -8.16 27.60 16.20
CA GLU A 272 -8.81 28.74 15.53
C GLU A 272 -7.84 29.85 15.08
N LYS A 273 -6.61 29.88 15.59
CA LYS A 273 -5.60 30.89 15.20
C LYS A 273 -4.89 30.59 13.89
N ASN A 274 -4.87 29.33 13.44
CA ASN A 274 -4.23 28.92 12.19
C ASN A 274 -5.26 28.36 11.22
N ASN A 275 -5.40 29.00 10.06
CA ASN A 275 -6.38 28.60 9.04
C ASN A 275 -6.23 27.14 8.60
N LEU A 276 -5.01 26.61 8.49
CA LEU A 276 -4.78 25.21 8.11
C LEU A 276 -5.26 24.24 9.20
N ARG A 277 -5.08 24.60 10.47
CA ARG A 277 -5.53 23.79 11.61
C ARG A 277 -7.06 23.68 11.67
N LYS A 278 -7.79 24.71 11.22
CA LYS A 278 -9.26 24.67 11.12
C LYS A 278 -9.78 23.58 10.19
N PHE A 279 -8.99 23.21 9.18
CA PHE A 279 -9.36 22.20 8.18
C PHE A 279 -8.83 20.80 8.52
N LEU A 280 -7.62 20.70 9.08
CA LEU A 280 -6.93 19.41 9.25
C LEU A 280 -7.25 18.73 10.59
N TYR A 281 -7.50 19.48 11.66
CA TYR A 281 -7.64 18.91 13.00
C TYR A 281 -9.07 18.50 13.34
N GLY A 282 -9.25 17.43 14.11
CA GLY A 282 -10.57 16.90 14.45
C GLY A 282 -11.50 17.91 15.14
N GLN A 283 -10.92 18.86 15.89
CA GLN A 283 -11.63 19.93 16.62
C GLN A 283 -11.74 21.25 15.84
N GLY A 284 -11.31 21.30 14.58
CA GLY A 284 -11.36 22.50 13.74
C GLY A 284 -12.78 22.85 13.29
N SER A 285 -13.08 24.15 13.18
CA SER A 285 -14.39 24.63 12.72
C SER A 285 -14.72 24.29 11.26
N LYS A 286 -13.72 23.97 10.43
CA LYS A 286 -13.90 23.66 8.99
C LYS A 286 -13.66 22.19 8.65
N THR A 287 -13.52 21.34 9.66
CA THR A 287 -13.26 19.90 9.49
C THR A 287 -14.34 19.18 8.69
N ALA A 288 -15.60 19.61 8.81
CA ALA A 288 -16.70 19.07 8.01
C ALA A 288 -16.49 19.28 6.50
N VAL A 289 -15.91 20.42 6.09
CA VAL A 289 -15.60 20.71 4.68
C VAL A 289 -14.52 19.77 4.17
N THR A 290 -13.45 19.55 4.95
CA THR A 290 -12.37 18.62 4.59
C THR A 290 -12.90 17.19 4.46
N LYS A 291 -13.74 16.74 5.41
CA LYS A 291 -14.41 15.43 5.35
C LYS A 291 -15.24 15.29 4.08
N TRP A 292 -16.06 16.29 3.76
CA TRP A 292 -16.90 16.28 2.57
C TRP A 292 -16.08 16.24 1.28
N LEU A 293 -15.06 17.09 1.14
CA LEU A 293 -14.17 17.11 -0.03
C LEU A 293 -13.45 15.76 -0.21
N SER A 294 -12.91 15.22 0.89
CA SER A 294 -12.22 13.93 0.88
C SER A 294 -13.18 12.81 0.44
N GLN A 295 -14.43 12.82 0.93
CA GLN A 295 -15.44 11.86 0.53
C GLN A 295 -15.83 11.97 -0.94
N VAL A 296 -16.01 13.18 -1.46
CA VAL A 296 -16.33 13.41 -2.88
C VAL A 296 -15.18 12.89 -3.76
N MET A 297 -13.94 13.27 -3.45
CA MET A 297 -12.76 12.78 -4.16
C MET A 297 -12.66 11.24 -4.14
N TRP A 298 -12.96 10.65 -2.99
CA TRP A 298 -12.93 9.22 -2.78
C TRP A 298 -13.98 8.48 -3.62
N LEU A 299 -15.22 8.98 -3.64
CA LEU A 299 -16.29 8.42 -4.47
C LEU A 299 -15.94 8.53 -5.96
N VAL A 300 -15.40 9.68 -6.40
CA VAL A 300 -14.94 9.85 -7.79
C VAL A 300 -13.83 8.84 -8.12
N LEU A 301 -12.87 8.63 -7.23
CA LEU A 301 -11.82 7.63 -7.43
C LEU A 301 -12.41 6.23 -7.57
N TRP A 302 -13.35 5.83 -6.72
CA TRP A 302 -14.01 4.53 -6.82
C TRP A 302 -14.81 4.34 -8.10
N ILE A 303 -15.50 5.37 -8.57
CA ILE A 303 -16.19 5.34 -9.87
C ILE A 303 -15.16 5.08 -10.98
N ILE A 304 -14.03 5.80 -10.97
CA ILE A 304 -12.99 5.64 -11.99
C ILE A 304 -12.35 4.25 -11.92
N VAL A 305 -11.99 3.77 -10.72
CA VAL A 305 -11.40 2.43 -10.52
C VAL A 305 -12.39 1.36 -10.99
N THR A 306 -13.67 1.46 -10.62
CA THR A 306 -14.72 0.52 -11.03
C THR A 306 -14.88 0.51 -12.56
N CYS A 307 -14.99 1.69 -13.19
CA CYS A 307 -15.03 1.81 -14.65
C CYS A 307 -13.79 1.20 -15.32
N SER A 308 -12.62 1.37 -14.71
CA SER A 308 -11.36 0.80 -15.22
C SER A 308 -11.35 -0.72 -15.15
N VAL A 309 -11.83 -1.30 -14.04
CA VAL A 309 -11.97 -2.75 -13.86
C VAL A 309 -13.02 -3.33 -14.81
N ILE A 310 -14.16 -2.68 -14.98
CA ILE A 310 -15.18 -3.09 -15.97
C ILE A 310 -14.60 -3.06 -17.39
N ASN A 311 -13.92 -1.98 -17.76
CA ASN A 311 -13.26 -1.85 -19.06
C ASN A 311 -12.17 -2.91 -19.25
N PHE A 312 -11.45 -3.29 -18.18
CA PHE A 312 -10.50 -4.40 -18.20
C PHE A 312 -11.19 -5.73 -18.57
N PHE A 313 -12.27 -6.10 -17.88
CA PHE A 313 -13.00 -7.36 -18.18
C PHE A 313 -13.66 -7.37 -19.56
N ARG A 314 -14.01 -6.20 -20.12
CA ARG A 314 -14.58 -6.09 -21.47
C ARG A 314 -13.55 -6.18 -22.59
N LYS A 315 -12.25 -6.02 -22.29
CA LYS A 315 -11.20 -6.02 -23.30
C LYS A 315 -10.75 -7.44 -23.63
N GLN A 316 -10.72 -7.75 -24.92
CA GLN A 316 -10.18 -9.02 -25.42
C GLN A 316 -8.65 -9.06 -25.40
N THR A 317 -8.00 -7.89 -25.45
CA THR A 317 -6.54 -7.74 -25.36
C THR A 317 -6.19 -6.64 -24.36
N SER A 318 -5.31 -6.95 -23.41
CA SER A 318 -4.79 -6.03 -22.40
C SER A 318 -3.27 -5.94 -22.48
N SER A 319 -2.71 -4.80 -22.07
CA SER A 319 -1.27 -4.64 -21.94
C SER A 319 -0.79 -5.27 -20.62
N LEU A 320 0.48 -5.70 -20.57
CA LEU A 320 1.10 -6.21 -19.33
C LEU A 320 0.89 -5.23 -18.15
N SER A 321 1.04 -3.93 -18.38
CA SER A 321 0.86 -2.91 -17.35
C SER A 321 -0.59 -2.85 -16.84
N THR A 322 -1.57 -3.02 -17.72
CA THR A 322 -2.99 -3.04 -17.34
C THR A 322 -3.33 -4.32 -16.57
N ASP A 323 -2.85 -5.48 -17.02
CA ASP A 323 -3.00 -6.77 -16.30
C ASP A 323 -2.40 -6.70 -14.91
N TRP A 324 -1.17 -6.19 -14.81
CA TRP A 324 -0.46 -6.00 -13.55
C TRP A 324 -1.22 -5.10 -12.58
N LEU A 325 -1.71 -3.94 -13.03
CA LEU A 325 -2.47 -3.02 -12.18
C LEU A 325 -3.80 -3.64 -11.74
N ALA A 326 -4.54 -4.28 -12.64
CA ALA A 326 -5.80 -4.94 -12.31
C ALA A 326 -5.59 -6.05 -11.26
N LEU A 327 -4.54 -6.88 -11.43
CA LEU A 327 -4.16 -7.91 -10.46
C LEU A 327 -3.67 -7.32 -9.15
N THR A 328 -3.01 -6.16 -9.17
CA THR A 328 -2.58 -5.46 -7.94
C THR A 328 -3.79 -4.97 -7.14
N VAL A 329 -4.77 -4.36 -7.80
CA VAL A 329 -6.03 -3.90 -7.18
C VAL A 329 -6.82 -5.09 -6.64
N LEU A 330 -7.00 -6.14 -7.45
CA LEU A 330 -7.71 -7.35 -7.05
C LEU A 330 -7.02 -8.07 -5.89
N GLY A 331 -5.70 -8.25 -5.98
CA GLY A 331 -4.89 -8.84 -4.91
C GLY A 331 -4.96 -8.03 -3.62
N GLY A 332 -4.93 -6.69 -3.72
CA GLY A 332 -5.09 -5.79 -2.58
C GLY A 332 -6.46 -5.95 -1.92
N PHE A 333 -7.52 -6.00 -2.72
CA PHE A 333 -8.88 -6.23 -2.24
C PHE A 333 -9.03 -7.60 -1.54
N ILE A 334 -8.49 -8.67 -2.13
CA ILE A 334 -8.49 -10.02 -1.52
C ILE A 334 -7.70 -10.01 -0.20
N PHE A 335 -6.51 -9.41 -0.19
CA PHE A 335 -5.70 -9.34 1.02
C PHE A 335 -6.41 -8.59 2.14
N LEU A 336 -6.95 -7.40 1.85
CA LEU A 336 -7.69 -6.61 2.83
C LEU A 336 -8.98 -7.31 3.26
N SER A 337 -9.59 -8.14 2.42
CA SER A 337 -10.73 -8.97 2.82
C SER A 337 -10.34 -10.05 3.83
N LEU A 338 -9.19 -10.70 3.63
CA LEU A 338 -8.78 -11.86 4.45
C LEU A 338 -8.06 -11.46 5.75
N PHE A 339 -7.09 -10.56 5.66
CA PHE A 339 -6.21 -10.19 6.79
C PHE A 339 -6.73 -8.97 7.55
N GLU A 340 -6.03 -8.57 8.61
CA GLU A 340 -6.32 -7.35 9.36
C GLU A 340 -6.54 -6.16 8.43
N SER A 341 -7.74 -5.60 8.49
CA SER A 341 -8.16 -4.39 7.78
C SER A 341 -9.35 -3.79 8.54
N GLY A 342 -10.36 -3.21 7.89
CA GLY A 342 -11.51 -2.61 8.59
C GLY A 342 -11.33 -1.14 8.93
N ARG A 343 -10.30 -0.49 8.38
CA ARG A 343 -10.07 0.95 8.46
C ARG A 343 -9.58 1.49 7.12
N GLY A 344 -9.87 2.77 6.86
CA GLY A 344 -9.45 3.44 5.62
C GLY A 344 -7.94 3.47 5.37
N ARG A 345 -7.11 3.56 6.42
CA ARG A 345 -5.65 3.75 6.25
C ARG A 345 -4.96 2.61 5.50
N TYR A 346 -5.45 1.38 5.62
CA TYR A 346 -4.83 0.20 4.99
C TYR A 346 -4.85 0.26 3.46
N VAL A 347 -5.65 1.17 2.90
CA VAL A 347 -5.78 1.40 1.47
C VAL A 347 -4.68 2.32 0.91
N ILE A 348 -4.00 3.11 1.76
CA ILE A 348 -2.99 4.11 1.35
C ILE A 348 -1.91 3.50 0.45
N GLN A 349 -1.38 2.34 0.84
CA GLN A 349 -0.34 1.63 0.09
C GLN A 349 -0.76 1.24 -1.33
N PHE A 350 -2.07 1.19 -1.62
CA PHE A 350 -2.60 0.84 -2.95
C PHE A 350 -2.97 2.05 -3.81
N LEU A 351 -2.98 3.26 -3.22
CA LEU A 351 -3.36 4.49 -3.93
C LEU A 351 -2.59 4.73 -5.24
N PRO A 352 -1.25 4.54 -5.32
CA PRO A 352 -0.54 4.74 -6.59
C PRO A 352 -1.12 3.89 -7.73
N TYR A 353 -1.50 2.65 -7.45
CA TYR A 353 -2.04 1.75 -8.47
C TYR A 353 -3.44 2.16 -8.92
N TYR A 354 -4.26 2.67 -8.00
CA TYR A 354 -5.59 3.20 -8.33
C TYR A 354 -5.49 4.42 -9.24
N PHE A 355 -4.57 5.34 -8.95
CA PHE A 355 -4.36 6.52 -9.78
C PHE A 355 -3.72 6.21 -11.14
N LEU A 356 -2.80 5.23 -11.22
CA LEU A 356 -2.30 4.75 -12.52
C LEU A 356 -3.41 4.11 -13.36
N LEU A 357 -4.27 3.32 -12.72
CA LEU A 357 -5.40 2.68 -13.39
C LEU A 357 -6.39 3.71 -13.94
N ALA A 358 -6.65 4.79 -13.19
CA ALA A 358 -7.41 5.95 -13.64
C ALA A 358 -6.81 6.60 -14.90
N GLY A 359 -5.48 6.75 -14.95
CA GLY A 359 -4.77 7.21 -16.13
C GLY A 359 -4.91 6.28 -17.34
N PHE A 360 -4.85 4.96 -17.14
CA PHE A 360 -5.03 3.99 -18.22
C PHE A 360 -6.44 4.06 -18.82
N LEU A 361 -7.47 4.25 -18.00
CA LEU A 361 -8.83 4.46 -18.49
C LEU A 361 -8.91 5.71 -19.39
N LEU A 362 -8.25 6.80 -19.01
CA LEU A 362 -8.22 8.02 -19.83
C LEU A 362 -7.47 7.81 -21.15
N ASN A 363 -6.36 7.06 -21.15
CA ASN A 363 -5.67 6.68 -22.39
C ASN A 363 -6.59 5.89 -23.34
N ASP A 364 -7.37 4.97 -22.79
CA ASP A 364 -8.28 4.14 -23.57
C ASP A 364 -9.38 4.97 -24.23
N PHE A 365 -9.99 5.91 -23.50
CA PHE A 365 -11.00 6.81 -24.06
C PHE A 365 -10.43 7.67 -25.19
N LYS A 366 -9.23 8.25 -25.00
CA LYS A 366 -8.56 9.06 -26.03
C LYS A 366 -8.23 8.25 -27.29
N ASN A 367 -7.84 6.98 -27.14
CA ASN A 367 -7.54 6.11 -28.27
C ASN A 367 -8.81 5.69 -29.02
N LYS A 368 -9.96 5.53 -28.34
CA LYS A 368 -11.25 5.25 -28.98
C LYS A 368 -11.77 6.46 -29.77
N THR A 369 -11.71 7.67 -29.20
CA THR A 369 -12.18 8.88 -29.90
C THR A 369 -11.39 9.15 -31.18
N LYS A 370 -10.06 8.99 -31.15
CA LYS A 370 -9.21 9.11 -32.35
C LYS A 370 -9.59 8.14 -33.47
N LYS A 371 -9.95 6.89 -33.13
CA LYS A 371 -10.39 5.89 -34.12
C LYS A 371 -11.74 6.22 -34.75
N HIS A 372 -12.62 6.91 -34.03
CA HIS A 372 -13.93 7.32 -34.54
C HIS A 372 -13.87 8.59 -35.41
N THR A 373 -12.91 9.49 -35.18
CA THR A 373 -12.71 10.70 -36.00
C THR A 373 -11.91 10.45 -37.29
N GLN A 374 -11.35 9.25 -37.48
CA GLN A 374 -10.60 8.85 -38.69
C GLN A 374 -11.40 7.92 -39.61
N LYS A 375 -12.65 7.62 -39.26
CA LYS A 375 -13.66 7.04 -40.15
C LYS A 375 -14.63 8.15 -40.52
#